data_AF-A0A520IV72-F1
#
_entry.id   AF-A0A520IV72-F1
#
_cell.length_a   1.000
_cell.length_b   1.000
_cell.length_c   1.000
_cell.angle_alpha   90.00
_cell.angle_beta   90.00
_cell.angle_gamma   90.00
#
_symmetry.space_group_name_H-M   'P 1'
#
loop_
_entity.id
_entity.type
_entity.pdbx_description
1 polymer ?
#
loop_
_entity_poly.entity_id
_entity_poly.type
_entity_poly.pdbx_seq_one_letter_code
_entity_poly.pdbx_strand_id
1 'polypeptide(L)'
;LNACPVYKNIGGHTYNTTYSGPIGSIITPHFKGMKDFKHLSYASSLCGKCTEVCPVKIDIHKMLLLNRRDAAEQHDNTRTEKLGWTIWRTGMLKRSRMDIMSGKIKNFFLKNLFRKIWGKYRSMPEIAPKSFAKLWEEKNKDSTGE
;
A
#
# COMPACT_ATOMS: atom_id res chain seq x y z
N LEU A 1 -20.62 -0.36 17.92
CA LEU A 1 -20.38 -0.18 16.47
C LEU A 1 -19.83 1.22 16.12
N ASN A 2 -20.50 2.28 16.60
CA ASN A 2 -20.23 3.69 16.23
C ASN A 2 -18.91 4.28 16.76
N ALA A 3 -18.16 3.54 17.58
CA ALA A 3 -16.86 3.98 18.09
C ALA A 3 -15.75 3.92 17.03
N CYS A 4 -15.93 3.13 15.96
CA CYS A 4 -14.93 3.02 14.91
C CYS A 4 -15.02 4.22 13.96
N PRO A 5 -13.93 5.00 13.78
CA PRO A 5 -13.95 6.15 12.88
C PRO A 5 -14.15 5.74 11.42
N VAL A 6 -13.64 4.56 11.02
CA VAL A 6 -13.85 4.04 9.66
C VAL A 6 -15.33 3.81 9.44
N TYR A 7 -15.98 3.01 10.28
CA TYR A 7 -17.41 2.70 10.17
C TYR A 7 -18.28 3.97 10.14
N LYS A 8 -17.94 4.97 10.97
CA LYS A 8 -18.66 6.24 11.01
C LYS A 8 -18.57 7.03 9.69
N ASN A 9 -17.42 6.99 9.02
CA ASN A 9 -17.20 7.72 7.77
C ASN A 9 -17.73 6.98 6.53
N ILE A 10 -17.47 5.67 6.41
CA ILE A 10 -17.86 4.91 5.22
C ILE A 10 -19.24 4.26 5.30
N GLY A 11 -19.82 4.15 6.50
CA GLY A 11 -21.11 3.48 6.73
C GLY A 11 -21.05 1.95 6.60
N GLY A 12 -22.15 1.30 6.98
CA GLY A 12 -22.25 -0.17 7.00
C GLY A 12 -22.45 -0.84 5.65
N HIS A 13 -23.08 -0.17 4.68
CA HIS A 13 -23.37 -0.75 3.36
C HIS A 13 -22.12 -1.13 2.58
N THR A 14 -21.04 -0.36 2.77
CA THR A 14 -19.75 -0.52 2.10
C THR A 14 -19.04 -1.83 2.47
N TYR A 15 -19.46 -2.49 3.56
CA TYR A 15 -18.90 -3.76 4.00
C TYR A 15 -19.44 -4.96 3.21
N ASN A 16 -20.57 -4.83 2.51
CA ASN A 16 -21.20 -5.88 1.69
C ASN A 16 -21.41 -7.24 2.41
N THR A 17 -21.69 -7.18 3.71
CA THR A 17 -21.83 -8.35 4.59
C THR A 17 -22.98 -8.13 5.56
N THR A 18 -23.55 -9.23 6.06
CA THR A 18 -24.59 -9.19 7.09
C THR A 18 -24.08 -8.54 8.37
N TYR A 19 -22.83 -8.81 8.73
CA TYR A 19 -22.15 -8.23 9.88
C TYR A 19 -21.26 -7.07 9.45
N SER A 20 -21.53 -5.88 9.96
CA SER A 20 -20.79 -4.67 9.62
C SER A 20 -19.92 -4.16 10.78
N GLY A 21 -19.02 -3.22 10.48
CA GLY A 21 -18.12 -2.63 11.47
C GLY A 21 -17.01 -3.58 11.95
N PRO A 22 -16.33 -3.24 13.07
CA PRO A 22 -15.13 -3.96 13.50
C PRO A 22 -15.35 -5.44 13.79
N ILE A 23 -16.52 -5.81 14.33
CA ILE A 23 -16.88 -7.20 14.63
C ILE A 23 -17.07 -7.97 13.32
N GLY A 24 -17.84 -7.39 12.38
CA GLY A 24 -18.05 -7.97 11.06
C GLY A 24 -16.74 -8.19 10.29
N SER A 25 -15.81 -7.24 10.37
CA SER A 25 -14.47 -7.35 9.78
C SER A 25 -13.65 -8.51 10.32
N ILE A 26 -13.88 -8.95 11.56
CA ILE A 26 -13.18 -10.11 12.14
C ILE A 26 -13.80 -11.40 11.67
N ILE A 27 -15.13 -11.52 11.79
CA ILE A 27 -15.80 -12.82 11.63
C ILE A 27 -16.10 -13.17 10.17
N THR A 28 -16.38 -12.18 9.32
CA THR A 28 -16.78 -12.44 7.93
C THR A 28 -15.71 -13.16 7.12
N PRO A 29 -14.41 -12.80 7.21
CA PRO A 29 -13.35 -13.55 6.54
C PRO A 29 -13.31 -15.04 6.91
N HIS A 30 -13.64 -15.39 8.16
CA HIS A 30 -13.68 -16.79 8.61
C HIS A 30 -14.94 -17.52 8.14
N PHE A 31 -16.08 -16.83 8.04
CA PHE A 31 -17.34 -17.45 7.60
C PHE A 31 -17.51 -17.53 6.08
N LYS A 32 -17.10 -16.49 5.35
CA LYS A 32 -17.29 -16.38 3.89
C LYS A 32 -16.01 -16.65 3.08
N GLY A 33 -14.89 -16.90 3.76
CA GLY A 33 -13.60 -17.18 3.13
C GLY A 33 -12.65 -15.98 3.16
N MET A 34 -11.40 -16.27 3.56
CA MET A 34 -10.34 -15.28 3.70
C MET A 34 -9.95 -14.65 2.36
N LYS A 35 -9.97 -15.42 1.27
CA LYS A 35 -9.59 -14.96 -0.06
C LYS A 35 -10.37 -13.74 -0.53
N ASP A 36 -11.69 -13.80 -0.41
CA ASP A 36 -12.59 -12.77 -0.92
C ASP A 36 -12.81 -11.64 0.09
N PHE A 37 -12.86 -11.96 1.39
CA PHE A 37 -13.23 -11.00 2.44
C PHE A 37 -12.05 -10.47 3.28
N LYS A 38 -10.79 -10.86 3.02
CA LYS A 38 -9.61 -10.32 3.75
C LYS A 38 -9.52 -8.79 3.72
N HIS A 39 -10.03 -8.14 2.67
CA HIS A 39 -10.04 -6.69 2.53
C HIS A 39 -10.75 -5.98 3.71
N LEU A 40 -11.74 -6.62 4.34
CA LEU A 40 -12.43 -6.07 5.52
C LEU A 40 -11.51 -5.95 6.73
N SER A 41 -10.55 -6.86 6.89
CA SER A 41 -9.52 -6.78 7.92
C SER A 41 -8.52 -5.66 7.62
N TYR A 42 -8.20 -5.43 6.35
CA TYR A 42 -7.30 -4.36 5.90
C TYR A 42 -7.92 -2.96 5.92
N ALA A 43 -9.26 -2.85 5.85
CA ALA A 43 -9.96 -1.57 5.90
C ALA A 43 -9.86 -0.84 7.26
N SER A 44 -9.48 -1.54 8.34
CA SER A 44 -9.33 -0.93 9.67
C SER A 44 -8.06 -0.08 9.79
N SER A 45 -8.15 1.07 10.48
CA SER A 45 -6.98 1.89 10.84
C SER A 45 -6.21 1.37 12.06
N LEU A 46 -6.68 0.29 12.70
CA LEU A 46 -6.10 -0.28 13.92
C LEU A 46 -5.96 0.71 15.10
N CYS A 47 -6.81 1.74 15.16
CA CYS A 47 -6.79 2.77 16.20
C CYS A 47 -7.15 2.30 17.64
N GLY A 48 -7.50 1.03 17.85
CA GLY A 48 -7.75 0.47 19.19
C GLY A 48 -9.06 0.91 19.87
N LYS A 49 -9.78 1.91 19.36
CA LYS A 49 -10.98 2.46 20.04
C LYS A 49 -12.05 1.41 20.32
N CYS A 50 -12.23 0.45 19.43
CA CYS A 50 -13.20 -0.65 19.59
C CYS A 50 -12.91 -1.53 20.81
N THR A 51 -11.65 -1.69 21.20
CA THR A 51 -11.25 -2.47 22.38
C THR A 51 -11.40 -1.67 23.66
N GLU A 52 -11.06 -0.38 23.63
CA GLU A 52 -11.22 0.53 24.77
C GLU A 52 -12.69 0.62 25.24
N VAL A 53 -13.63 0.71 24.30
CA VAL A 53 -15.06 0.87 24.63
C VAL A 53 -15.80 -0.46 24.84
N CYS A 54 -15.13 -1.60 24.66
CA CYS A 54 -15.79 -2.90 24.70
C CYS A 54 -16.13 -3.27 26.16
N PRO A 55 -17.41 -3.44 26.53
CA PRO A 55 -17.79 -3.72 27.92
C PRO A 55 -17.28 -5.07 28.42
N VAL A 56 -17.09 -6.04 27.51
CA VAL A 56 -16.60 -7.39 27.79
C VAL A 56 -15.10 -7.56 27.47
N LYS A 57 -14.37 -6.46 27.26
CA LYS A 57 -12.90 -6.43 27.07
C LYS A 57 -12.38 -7.33 25.93
N ILE A 58 -13.13 -7.45 24.84
CA ILE A 58 -12.68 -8.18 23.65
C ILE A 58 -11.63 -7.34 22.91
N ASP A 59 -10.50 -7.98 22.61
CA ASP A 59 -9.39 -7.36 21.90
C ASP A 59 -9.58 -7.37 20.37
N ILE A 60 -10.62 -6.67 19.90
CA ILE A 60 -11.00 -6.57 18.48
C ILE A 60 -9.85 -6.08 17.60
N HIS A 61 -9.10 -5.06 18.03
CA HIS A 61 -8.03 -4.51 17.19
C HIS A 61 -6.87 -5.50 17.00
N LYS A 62 -6.50 -6.28 18.03
CA LYS A 62 -5.50 -7.35 17.87
C LYS A 62 -6.03 -8.53 17.06
N MET A 63 -7.29 -8.90 17.21
CA MET A 63 -7.89 -9.95 16.38
C MET A 63 -7.84 -9.59 14.89
N LEU A 64 -8.06 -8.31 14.54
CA LEU A 64 -7.89 -7.85 13.15
C LEU A 64 -6.44 -7.96 12.66
N LEU A 65 -5.45 -7.74 13.53
CA LEU A 65 -4.04 -7.98 13.20
C LEU A 65 -3.76 -9.46 12.94
N LEU A 66 -4.32 -10.35 13.76
CA LEU A 66 -4.20 -11.79 13.55
C LEU A 66 -4.82 -12.21 12.22
N ASN A 67 -6.02 -11.72 11.89
CA ASN A 67 -6.61 -11.95 10.56
C ASN A 67 -5.71 -11.47 9.42
N ARG A 68 -5.03 -10.32 9.56
CA ARG A 68 -4.10 -9.83 8.54
C ARG A 68 -2.87 -10.72 8.40
N ARG A 69 -2.34 -11.24 9.51
CA ARG A 69 -1.24 -12.20 9.50
C ARG A 69 -1.67 -13.48 8.78
N ASP A 70 -2.79 -14.06 9.19
CA ASP A 70 -3.29 -15.32 8.62
C ASP A 70 -3.61 -15.16 7.12
N ALA A 71 -4.17 -14.01 6.71
CA ALA A 71 -4.40 -13.68 5.30
C ALA A 71 -3.10 -13.56 4.49
N ALA A 72 -2.00 -13.10 5.10
CA ALA A 72 -0.70 -12.99 4.46
C ALA A 72 0.01 -14.34 4.36
N GLU A 73 -0.10 -15.18 5.41
CA GLU A 73 0.45 -16.54 5.46
C GLU A 73 -0.20 -17.47 4.45
N GLN A 74 -1.51 -17.34 4.20
CA GLN A 74 -2.22 -18.11 3.19
C GLN A 74 -1.73 -17.87 1.75
N HIS A 75 -0.84 -16.90 1.53
CA HIS A 75 -0.06 -16.75 0.29
C HIS A 75 -0.87 -16.73 -1.02
N ASP A 76 -2.10 -16.25 -0.96
CA ASP A 76 -3.05 -16.14 -2.09
C ASP A 76 -2.64 -15.08 -3.15
N ASN A 77 -1.44 -14.52 -3.03
CA ASN A 77 -0.89 -13.56 -3.98
C ASN A 77 -0.45 -14.31 -5.23
N THR A 78 -0.88 -13.84 -6.41
CA THR A 78 -0.51 -14.46 -7.68
C THR A 78 1.02 -14.47 -7.84
N ARG A 79 1.59 -15.52 -8.45
CA ARG A 79 3.05 -15.64 -8.65
C ARG A 79 3.65 -14.40 -9.35
N THR A 80 2.88 -13.78 -10.23
CA THR A 80 3.21 -12.52 -10.91
C THR A 80 3.37 -11.34 -9.95
N GLU A 81 2.50 -11.24 -8.95
CA GLU A 81 2.56 -10.20 -7.92
C GLU A 81 3.82 -10.35 -7.05
N LYS A 82 4.11 -11.59 -6.61
CA LYS A 82 5.35 -11.88 -5.87
C LYS A 82 6.60 -11.52 -6.67
N LEU A 83 6.62 -11.84 -7.96
CA LEU A 83 7.72 -11.49 -8.85
C LEU A 83 7.85 -9.96 -8.99
N GLY A 84 6.75 -9.26 -9.23
CA GLY A 84 6.72 -7.80 -9.32
C GLY A 84 7.27 -7.13 -8.05
N TRP A 85 6.81 -7.56 -6.88
CA TRP A 85 7.33 -7.06 -5.59
C TRP A 85 8.81 -7.36 -5.37
N THR A 86 9.27 -8.54 -5.80
CA THR A 86 10.68 -8.93 -5.67
C THR A 86 11.57 -8.09 -6.57
N ILE A 87 11.14 -7.85 -7.82
CA ILE A 87 11.84 -6.96 -8.76
C ILE A 87 11.86 -5.53 -8.20
N TRP A 88 10.73 -5.02 -7.74
CA TRP A 88 10.62 -3.69 -7.14
C TRP A 88 11.53 -3.54 -5.92
N ARG A 89 11.47 -4.48 -4.97
CA ARG A 89 12.34 -4.53 -3.78
C ARG A 89 13.81 -4.50 -4.20
N THR A 90 14.19 -5.35 -5.12
CA THR A 90 15.58 -5.51 -5.59
C THR A 90 16.09 -4.26 -6.32
N GLY A 91 15.20 -3.55 -7.03
CA GLY A 91 15.48 -2.28 -7.69
C GLY A 91 15.62 -1.12 -6.72
N MET A 92 14.73 -1.01 -5.72
CA MET A 92 14.71 0.12 -4.79
C MET A 92 15.71 0.01 -3.63
N LEU A 93 16.13 -1.20 -3.26
CA LEU A 93 17.09 -1.40 -2.15
C LEU A 93 18.52 -0.92 -2.48
N LYS A 94 18.88 -0.75 -3.75
CA LYS A 94 20.21 -0.26 -4.14
C LYS A 94 20.11 1.01 -4.95
N ARG A 95 20.67 2.10 -4.41
CA ARG A 95 20.66 3.42 -5.05
C ARG A 95 21.27 3.42 -6.44
N SER A 96 22.38 2.70 -6.63
CA SER A 96 23.03 2.57 -7.95
C SER A 96 22.09 1.98 -8.99
N ARG A 97 21.25 0.99 -8.63
CA ARG A 97 20.27 0.38 -9.54
C ARG A 97 19.18 1.36 -9.97
N MET A 98 18.79 2.28 -9.10
CA MET A 98 17.84 3.36 -9.44
C MET A 98 18.44 4.39 -10.41
N ASP A 99 19.76 4.54 -10.41
CA ASP A 99 20.52 5.49 -11.23
C ASP A 99 20.99 4.92 -12.59
N ILE A 100 20.85 3.60 -12.81
CA ILE A 100 21.12 2.94 -14.10
C ILE A 100 20.17 3.47 -15.18
N MET A 101 18.89 3.62 -14.84
CA MET A 101 17.88 4.10 -15.80
C MET A 101 17.84 5.63 -15.77
N SER A 102 18.45 6.25 -16.78
CA SER A 102 18.54 7.72 -16.90
C SER A 102 17.16 8.38 -16.97
N GLY A 103 17.07 9.66 -16.57
CA GLY A 103 15.80 10.39 -16.61
C GLY A 103 15.19 10.48 -18.01
N LYS A 104 16.01 10.45 -19.08
CA LYS A 104 15.55 10.40 -20.47
C LYS A 104 14.82 9.11 -20.81
N ILE A 105 15.35 7.96 -20.39
CA ILE A 105 14.72 6.65 -20.61
C ILE A 105 13.41 6.56 -19.80
N LYS A 106 13.42 7.05 -18.56
CA LYS A 106 12.23 7.13 -17.71
C LYS A 106 11.14 8.00 -18.36
N ASN A 107 11.48 9.17 -18.89
CA ASN A 107 10.54 10.08 -19.56
C ASN A 107 9.99 9.49 -20.85
N PHE A 108 10.81 8.79 -21.64
CA PHE A 108 10.35 8.09 -22.84
C PHE A 108 9.33 7.00 -22.48
N PHE A 109 9.64 6.15 -21.50
CA PHE A 109 8.76 5.06 -21.08
C PHE A 109 7.44 5.59 -20.49
N LEU A 110 7.52 6.66 -19.68
CA LEU A 110 6.35 7.35 -19.13
C LEU A 110 5.45 7.93 -20.23
N LYS A 111 6.03 8.68 -21.19
CA LYS A 111 5.26 9.32 -22.27
C LYS A 111 4.64 8.30 -23.24
N ASN A 112 5.33 7.20 -23.54
CA ASN A 112 4.85 6.20 -24.49
C ASN A 112 3.89 5.17 -23.87
N LEU A 113 4.19 4.67 -22.68
CA LEU A 113 3.43 3.56 -22.08
C LEU A 113 2.32 4.04 -21.13
N PHE A 114 2.58 5.09 -20.36
CA PHE A 114 1.67 5.53 -19.29
C PHE A 114 0.70 6.64 -19.69
N ARG A 115 0.88 7.31 -20.84
CA ARG A 115 0.00 8.41 -21.29
C ARG A 115 -1.48 8.04 -21.37
N LYS A 116 -1.81 6.82 -21.80
CA LYS A 116 -3.21 6.36 -21.89
C LYS A 116 -3.82 6.06 -20.51
N ILE A 117 -3.00 5.65 -19.55
CA ILE A 117 -3.42 5.26 -18.18
C ILE A 117 -3.50 6.49 -17.27
N TRP A 118 -2.64 7.49 -17.49
CA TRP A 118 -2.53 8.68 -16.64
C TRP A 118 -3.75 9.63 -16.72
N GLY A 119 -4.63 9.42 -17.70
CA GLY A 119 -5.87 10.15 -17.88
C GLY A 119 -5.71 11.38 -18.80
N LYS A 120 -6.81 11.78 -19.46
CA LYS A 120 -6.80 12.84 -20.49
C LYS A 120 -6.48 14.24 -19.94
N TYR A 121 -6.72 14.48 -18.65
CA TYR A 121 -6.63 15.80 -18.02
C TYR A 121 -5.40 15.97 -17.09
N ARG A 122 -4.49 14.99 -17.04
CA ARG A 122 -3.29 15.07 -16.20
C ARG A 122 -2.04 15.24 -17.06
N SER A 123 -1.24 16.26 -16.74
CA SER A 123 0.10 16.37 -17.30
C SER A 123 0.98 15.24 -16.78
N MET A 124 1.84 14.71 -17.65
CA MET A 124 2.81 13.69 -17.25
C MET A 124 3.90 14.32 -16.40
N PRO A 125 4.28 13.70 -15.27
CA PRO A 125 5.43 14.18 -14.50
C PRO A 125 6.70 14.01 -15.33
N GLU A 126 7.48 15.08 -15.48
CA GLU A 126 8.79 15.02 -16.12
C GLU A 126 9.86 14.70 -15.07
N ILE A 127 10.51 13.55 -15.23
CA ILE A 127 11.59 13.13 -14.35
C ILE A 127 12.86 13.86 -14.76
N ALA A 128 13.53 14.48 -13.79
CA ALA A 128 14.80 15.17 -14.00
C ALA A 128 15.86 14.21 -14.62
N PRO A 129 16.70 14.69 -15.56
CA PRO A 129 17.69 13.86 -16.24
C PRO A 129 18.75 13.31 -15.29
N LYS A 130 19.12 14.10 -14.28
CA LYS A 130 20.04 13.72 -13.20
C LYS A 130 19.27 13.57 -11.90
N SER A 131 19.66 12.58 -11.10
CA SER A 131 19.12 12.40 -9.76
C SER A 131 19.83 13.33 -8.76
N PHE A 132 19.17 13.64 -7.64
CA PHE A 132 19.73 14.54 -6.62
C PHE A 132 21.12 14.11 -6.14
N ALA A 133 21.34 12.81 -5.94
CA ALA A 133 22.66 12.31 -5.52
C ALA A 133 23.78 12.59 -6.53
N LYS A 134 23.49 12.47 -7.84
CA LYS A 134 24.46 12.81 -8.89
C LYS A 134 24.75 14.31 -8.93
N LEU A 135 23.72 15.14 -8.79
CA LEU A 135 23.88 16.60 -8.71
C LEU A 135 24.71 17.00 -7.48
N TRP A 136 24.53 16.28 -6.36
CA TRP A 136 25.28 16.51 -5.13
C TRP A 136 26.76 16.12 -5.27
N GLU A 137 27.06 14.96 -5.87
CA GLU A 137 28.43 14.54 -6.15
C GLU A 137 29.16 15.50 -7.10
N GLU A 138 28.49 15.98 -8.15
CA GLU A 138 29.04 16.98 -9.09
C GLU A 138 29.39 18.26 -8.35
N LYS A 139 28.46 18.81 -7.56
CA LYS A 139 28.67 20.05 -6.80
C LYS A 139 29.82 19.94 -5.78
N ASN A 140 29.96 18.80 -5.12
CA ASN A 140 31.04 18.63 -4.14
C ASN A 140 32.41 18.43 -4.81
N LYS A 141 32.48 17.76 -5.96
CA LYS A 141 33.71 17.65 -6.74
C LYS A 141 34.19 19.01 -7.24
N ASP A 142 33.27 19.86 -7.66
CA ASP A 142 33.57 21.24 -8.07
C ASP A 142 34.06 22.11 -6.90
N SER A 143 33.70 21.78 -5.65
CA SER A 143 34.13 22.51 -4.45
C SER A 143 35.47 22.08 -3.85
N THR A 144 35.98 20.90 -4.21
CA THR A 144 37.31 20.38 -3.79
C THR A 144 38.36 20.47 -4.91
N GLY A 145 38.04 21.15 -6.00
CA GLY A 145 38.94 21.44 -7.11
C GLY A 145 39.49 22.86 -7.03
N GLU A 146 40.17 23.16 -5.91
CA GLU A 146 41.19 24.21 -5.78
C GLU A 146 42.45 23.55 -5.21
#